data_AF-A0A2V5LAB3-F1
#
_entry.id   AF-A0A2V5LAB3-F1
#
_cell.length_a   1.000
_cell.length_b   1.000
_cell.length_c   1.000
_cell.angle_alpha   90.00
_cell.angle_beta   90.00
_cell.angle_gamma   90.00
#
_symmetry.space_group_name_H-M   'P 1'
#
loop_
_entity.id
_entity.type
_entity.pdbx_description
1 polymer ?
#
loop_
_entity_poly.entity_id
_entity_poly.type
_entity_poly.pdbx_seq_one_letter_code
_entity_poly.pdbx_strand_id
1 'polypeptide(L)'
;MVSPYRVGRVVPMGRTPHWRPGNAPLSWDNSLPRAPRSLPMNNFIGNNPAELREFARTAVHSGEQLERTAATLSSVLAQITWSGPDAQRFTAKWNSEYKGQLRRAGTGLRQIAETLKKNADEQEKASAVDGDGGHPGGKSGDKPGNPDPGKDMGPYHKLPKDIPLDNNALDPTNIAQGQVGDCWYLAAAAAVAKNDPQWIRDHMWQNPDGTWTVKMYQDGEPVYIQVEPTVPENAATDGQGNDNWLSIYEKAGAEYFGGDYKDIDGGYGQDGIEAITGQPVESTGESNFDDISERLKNGPVTVGTETNPDGAWFWQDTVDNNHIVPSHEYIVDTVQDHVNPDTGKSERMIHVINPWGPNGGNLEGDAPPSGTNQRWGDAWLTEDQYKENFDSVASGTAPKK
;
A
#
# COMPACT_ATOMS: atom_id res chain seq x y z
N MET A 1 45.97 -64.76 20.08
CA MET A 1 46.66 -64.46 21.35
C MET A 1 47.80 -63.49 21.06
N VAL A 2 47.76 -62.34 21.73
CA VAL A 2 48.85 -61.42 22.16
C VAL A 2 49.71 -60.68 21.09
N SER A 3 49.69 -59.35 21.22
CA SER A 3 50.56 -58.29 20.63
C SER A 3 52.03 -58.42 21.10
N PRO A 4 53.07 -57.69 20.59
CA PRO A 4 53.19 -56.23 20.84
C PRO A 4 54.06 -55.33 19.89
N TYR A 5 53.82 -54.00 20.01
CA TYR A 5 54.64 -52.77 19.77
C TYR A 5 55.14 -52.39 18.34
N ARG A 6 54.63 -51.28 17.71
CA ARG A 6 55.03 -49.81 17.71
C ARG A 6 56.15 -49.50 16.66
N VAL A 7 56.25 -48.44 15.84
CA VAL A 7 55.64 -47.10 15.61
C VAL A 7 55.84 -46.73 14.12
N GLY A 8 54.96 -45.92 13.51
CA GLY A 8 55.28 -45.07 12.35
C GLY A 8 54.14 -44.94 11.35
N ARG A 9 53.31 -43.88 11.45
CA ARG A 9 52.30 -43.56 10.43
C ARG A 9 52.29 -42.07 10.11
N VAL A 10 52.29 -41.80 8.81
CA VAL A 10 52.24 -40.52 8.11
C VAL A 10 50.80 -39.95 8.11
N VAL A 11 50.74 -38.63 8.02
CA VAL A 11 49.63 -37.64 8.01
C VAL A 11 48.51 -37.97 6.99
N PRO A 12 47.26 -37.49 7.21
CA PRO A 12 46.85 -36.24 6.53
C PRO A 12 46.02 -35.26 7.39
N MET A 13 45.92 -34.05 6.84
CA MET A 13 45.43 -32.79 7.39
C MET A 13 44.05 -32.83 8.06
N GLY A 14 43.96 -32.16 9.21
CA GLY A 14 42.71 -31.69 9.79
C GLY A 14 43.00 -30.69 10.90
N ARG A 15 42.44 -29.48 10.78
CA ARG A 15 41.76 -28.70 11.84
C ARG A 15 41.62 -27.23 11.44
N THR A 16 40.37 -26.81 11.33
CA THR A 16 39.87 -25.45 11.53
C THR A 16 40.12 -25.00 12.97
N PRO A 17 40.47 -23.72 13.24
CA PRO A 17 40.44 -23.16 14.58
C PRO A 17 39.04 -22.67 14.94
N HIS A 18 38.59 -23.07 16.13
CA HIS A 18 37.38 -22.64 16.79
C HIS A 18 37.53 -21.19 17.32
N TRP A 19 36.50 -20.36 17.15
CA TRP A 19 36.37 -19.07 17.86
C TRP A 19 35.13 -19.10 18.76
N ARG A 20 35.31 -18.72 20.03
CA ARG A 20 34.28 -18.62 21.07
C ARG A 20 33.83 -17.16 21.21
N PRO A 21 32.54 -16.85 21.38
CA PRO A 21 32.08 -15.47 21.54
C PRO A 21 32.49 -14.92 22.92
N GLY A 22 33.25 -13.83 22.91
CA GLY A 22 33.59 -13.04 24.10
C GLY A 22 32.84 -11.71 24.07
N ASN A 23 32.18 -11.41 25.18
CA ASN A 23 31.49 -10.16 25.50
C ASN A 23 32.35 -8.90 25.28
N ALA A 24 31.76 -7.89 24.65
CA ALA A 24 32.01 -6.47 24.95
C ALA A 24 30.75 -5.64 24.60
N PRO A 25 30.39 -4.62 25.40
CA PRO A 25 29.06 -4.00 25.38
C PRO A 25 29.00 -2.78 24.46
N LEU A 26 27.92 -2.64 23.69
CA LEU A 26 27.51 -1.35 23.11
C LEU A 26 26.29 -0.86 23.91
N SER A 27 26.55 -0.03 24.90
CA SER A 27 25.54 0.75 25.61
C SER A 27 25.03 1.87 24.69
N TRP A 28 23.77 1.81 24.32
CA TRP A 28 23.06 2.97 23.76
C TRP A 28 22.71 3.89 24.94
N ASP A 29 23.39 5.04 24.99
CA ASP A 29 23.07 6.12 25.91
C ASP A 29 21.72 6.74 25.52
N ASN A 30 20.76 6.69 26.44
CA ASN A 30 19.35 7.05 26.21
C ASN A 30 19.00 8.33 26.97
N SER A 31 19.77 9.40 26.75
CA SER A 31 19.53 10.71 27.36
C SER A 31 19.20 11.78 26.31
N LEU A 32 17.90 11.97 26.05
CA LEU A 32 17.38 13.22 25.50
C LEU A 32 17.14 14.23 26.66
N PRO A 33 17.40 15.53 26.46
CA PRO A 33 17.25 16.54 27.51
C PRO A 33 15.77 16.77 27.86
N ARG A 34 15.45 16.82 29.16
CA ARG A 34 14.15 17.28 29.66
C ARG A 34 13.97 18.78 29.41
N ALA A 35 12.90 19.14 28.69
CA ALA A 35 12.40 20.52 28.60
C ALA A 35 11.21 20.76 29.56
N PRO A 36 10.95 22.02 29.98
CA PRO A 36 10.28 22.34 31.25
C PRO A 36 8.74 22.43 31.18
N ARG A 37 8.14 22.46 32.38
CA ARG A 37 6.69 22.57 32.65
C ARG A 37 6.03 23.85 32.10
N SER A 38 4.92 23.62 31.39
CA SER A 38 3.66 24.39 31.29
C SER A 38 3.67 25.90 31.07
N LEU A 39 3.24 26.32 29.87
CA LEU A 39 2.56 27.59 29.56
C LEU A 39 1.46 27.33 28.49
N PRO A 40 0.42 28.17 28.39
CA PRO A 40 -0.96 27.74 28.14
C PRO A 40 -1.24 27.35 26.68
N MET A 41 -2.02 26.28 26.51
CA MET A 41 -2.50 25.77 25.23
C MET A 41 -3.56 26.72 24.64
N ASN A 42 -3.16 27.46 23.61
CA ASN A 42 -4.07 27.83 22.52
C ASN A 42 -3.82 26.81 21.41
N ASN A 43 -4.77 25.90 21.22
CA ASN A 43 -4.79 24.89 20.17
C ASN A 43 -4.76 25.55 18.78
N PHE A 44 -3.64 25.39 18.09
CA PHE A 44 -3.59 25.40 16.63
C PHE A 44 -3.03 24.02 16.25
N ILE A 45 -3.88 23.13 15.76
CA ILE A 45 -3.49 21.77 15.35
C ILE A 45 -2.99 21.87 13.92
N GLY A 46 -1.67 21.89 13.78
CA GLY A 46 -0.93 21.63 12.56
C GLY A 46 0.34 20.87 12.95
N ASN A 47 0.87 20.02 12.05
CA ASN A 47 2.17 19.37 12.30
C ASN A 47 3.24 20.44 12.54
N ASN A 48 4.29 20.13 13.33
CA ASN A 48 5.38 21.06 13.55
C ASN A 48 6.34 21.05 12.33
N PRO A 49 6.46 22.13 11.53
CA PRO A 49 7.31 22.12 10.33
C PRO A 49 8.80 21.88 10.65
N ALA A 50 9.26 22.24 11.85
CA ALA A 50 10.63 21.98 12.28
C ALA A 50 10.87 20.48 12.54
N GLU A 51 9.88 19.77 13.07
CA GLU A 51 9.94 18.32 13.31
C GLU A 51 9.85 17.54 11.99
N LEU A 52 8.98 17.96 11.07
CA LEU A 52 8.91 17.38 9.72
C LEU A 52 10.24 17.50 8.97
N ARG A 53 10.91 18.65 9.06
CA ARG A 53 12.24 18.84 8.44
C ARG A 53 13.35 18.05 9.13
N GLU A 54 13.27 17.85 10.45
CA GLU A 54 14.22 17.01 11.17
C GLU A 54 14.05 15.53 10.81
N PHE A 55 12.80 15.07 10.66
CA PHE A 55 12.52 13.72 10.18
C PHE A 55 12.98 13.53 8.72
N ALA A 56 12.74 14.52 7.85
CA ALA A 56 13.25 14.52 6.49
C ALA A 56 14.79 14.42 6.43
N ARG A 57 15.52 15.16 7.29
CA ARG A 57 16.99 15.05 7.41
C ARG A 57 17.43 13.64 7.83
N THR A 58 16.72 13.05 8.79
CA THR A 58 16.98 11.68 9.27
C THR A 58 16.75 10.64 8.17
N ALA A 59 15.69 10.80 7.39
CA ALA A 59 15.38 9.92 6.26
C ALA A 59 16.44 10.03 5.13
N VAL A 60 16.84 11.25 4.75
CA VAL A 60 17.96 11.44 3.79
C VAL A 60 19.24 10.80 4.28
N HIS A 61 19.60 11.02 5.55
CA HIS A 61 20.83 10.45 6.13
C HIS A 61 20.82 8.92 6.12
N SER A 62 19.69 8.31 6.52
CA SER A 62 19.50 6.86 6.50
C SER A 62 19.56 6.31 5.07
N GLY A 63 18.96 6.99 4.09
CA GLY A 63 19.03 6.60 2.69
C GLY A 63 20.47 6.62 2.14
N GLU A 64 21.24 7.67 2.45
CA GLU A 64 22.66 7.71 2.10
C GLU A 64 23.50 6.63 2.79
N GLN A 65 23.19 6.28 4.04
CA GLN A 65 23.88 5.19 4.75
C GLN A 65 23.64 3.83 4.08
N LEU A 66 22.41 3.56 3.63
CA LEU A 66 22.09 2.32 2.90
C LEU A 66 22.87 2.24 1.57
N GLU A 67 22.97 3.33 0.83
CA GLU A 67 23.74 3.36 -0.41
C GLU A 67 25.24 3.22 -0.18
N ARG A 68 25.79 3.91 0.83
CA ARG A 68 27.20 3.75 1.22
C ARG A 68 27.50 2.31 1.64
N THR A 69 26.57 1.68 2.35
CA THR A 69 26.69 0.27 2.76
C THR A 69 26.66 -0.65 1.55
N ALA A 70 25.72 -0.47 0.62
CA ALA A 70 25.65 -1.23 -0.63
C ALA A 70 26.92 -1.07 -1.47
N ALA A 71 27.45 0.16 -1.59
CA ALA A 71 28.70 0.42 -2.32
C ALA A 71 29.91 -0.25 -1.65
N THR A 72 29.99 -0.18 -0.32
CA THR A 72 31.08 -0.80 0.46
C THR A 72 31.04 -2.32 0.32
N LEU A 73 29.87 -2.94 0.50
CA LEU A 73 29.69 -4.38 0.34
C LEU A 73 30.03 -4.84 -1.08
N SER A 74 29.58 -4.10 -2.11
CA SER A 74 29.98 -4.36 -3.49
C SER A 74 31.48 -4.30 -3.71
N SER A 75 32.18 -3.30 -3.14
CA SER A 75 33.63 -3.18 -3.26
C SER A 75 34.37 -4.28 -2.51
N VAL A 76 33.90 -4.64 -1.32
CA VAL A 76 34.48 -5.73 -0.53
C VAL A 76 34.34 -7.03 -1.30
N LEU A 77 33.14 -7.35 -1.81
CA LEU A 77 32.89 -8.55 -2.61
C LEU A 77 33.75 -8.63 -3.87
N ALA A 78 34.05 -7.50 -4.52
CA ALA A 78 34.92 -7.46 -5.69
C ALA A 78 36.40 -7.75 -5.36
N GLN A 79 36.82 -7.57 -4.12
CA GLN A 79 38.21 -7.75 -3.68
C GLN A 79 38.49 -9.12 -3.05
N ILE A 80 37.46 -9.86 -2.63
CA ILE A 80 37.64 -11.18 -2.00
C ILE A 80 38.00 -12.21 -3.07
N THR A 81 39.09 -12.95 -2.85
CA THR A 81 39.44 -14.13 -3.66
C THR A 81 38.61 -15.34 -3.20
N TRP A 82 37.29 -15.19 -3.20
CA TRP A 82 36.36 -16.25 -2.83
C TRP A 82 35.86 -16.95 -4.09
N SER A 83 36.24 -18.21 -4.27
CA SER A 83 35.91 -19.01 -5.46
C SER A 83 35.19 -20.31 -5.08
N GLY A 84 34.14 -20.64 -5.81
CA GLY A 84 33.36 -21.86 -5.63
C GLY A 84 31.88 -21.65 -5.96
N PRO A 85 31.07 -22.72 -5.99
CA PRO A 85 29.64 -22.63 -6.33
C PRO A 85 28.85 -21.66 -5.45
N ASP A 86 29.15 -21.63 -4.14
CA ASP A 86 28.48 -20.73 -3.19
C ASP A 86 28.88 -19.26 -3.40
N ALA A 87 30.15 -19.01 -3.75
CA ALA A 87 30.63 -17.67 -4.08
C ALA A 87 29.93 -17.12 -5.33
N GLN A 88 29.73 -17.98 -6.33
CA GLN A 88 29.01 -17.63 -7.55
C GLN A 88 27.53 -17.37 -7.28
N ARG A 89 26.86 -18.23 -6.48
CA ARG A 89 25.45 -18.05 -6.09
C ARG A 89 25.24 -16.77 -5.29
N PHE A 90 26.07 -16.51 -4.30
CA PHE A 90 25.96 -15.29 -3.50
C PHE A 90 26.27 -14.04 -4.32
N THR A 91 27.29 -14.08 -5.17
CA THR A 91 27.62 -12.94 -6.06
C THR A 91 26.51 -12.67 -7.07
N ALA A 92 25.89 -13.72 -7.61
CA ALA A 92 24.72 -13.60 -8.47
C ALA A 92 23.57 -12.94 -7.71
N LYS A 93 23.20 -13.48 -6.54
CA LYS A 93 22.09 -12.97 -5.71
C LYS A 93 22.34 -11.55 -5.19
N TRP A 94 23.58 -11.21 -4.82
CA TRP A 94 23.97 -9.86 -4.44
C TRP A 94 23.76 -8.86 -5.58
N ASN A 95 24.20 -9.22 -6.80
CA ASN A 95 24.10 -8.33 -7.95
C ASN A 95 22.69 -8.25 -8.54
N SER A 96 21.89 -9.32 -8.46
CA SER A 96 20.53 -9.36 -8.99
C SER A 96 19.47 -8.83 -8.02
N GLU A 97 19.66 -9.00 -6.71
CA GLU A 97 18.57 -8.82 -5.72
C GLU A 97 18.97 -7.85 -4.60
N TYR A 98 19.95 -8.21 -3.77
CA TYR A 98 20.23 -7.48 -2.52
C TYR A 98 20.76 -6.07 -2.73
N LYS A 99 21.66 -5.87 -3.72
CA LYS A 99 22.17 -4.53 -4.06
C LYS A 99 21.06 -3.62 -4.58
N GLY A 100 20.10 -4.17 -5.31
CA GLY A 100 18.92 -3.46 -5.81
C GLY A 100 18.00 -3.05 -4.66
N GLN A 101 17.66 -3.99 -3.77
CA GLN A 101 16.82 -3.74 -2.60
C GLN A 101 17.37 -2.63 -1.70
N LEU A 102 18.67 -2.66 -1.38
CA LEU A 102 19.30 -1.62 -0.54
C LEU A 102 19.30 -0.23 -1.19
N ARG A 103 19.49 -0.17 -2.51
CA ARG A 103 19.40 1.09 -3.27
C ARG A 103 17.96 1.61 -3.31
N ARG A 104 16.98 0.74 -3.54
CA ARG A 104 15.55 1.10 -3.55
C ARG A 104 15.08 1.63 -2.20
N ALA A 105 15.44 0.96 -1.10
CA ALA A 105 15.17 1.47 0.24
C ALA A 105 15.81 2.85 0.49
N GLY A 106 17.03 3.06 -0.04
CA GLY A 106 17.69 4.36 -0.01
C GLY A 106 16.95 5.45 -0.79
N THR A 107 16.43 5.14 -1.98
CA THR A 107 15.62 6.05 -2.80
C THR A 107 14.27 6.36 -2.17
N GLY A 108 13.56 5.36 -1.62
CA GLY A 108 12.28 5.55 -0.96
C GLY A 108 12.37 6.49 0.24
N LEU A 109 13.42 6.36 1.06
CA LEU A 109 13.68 7.29 2.16
C LEU A 109 13.92 8.73 1.70
N ARG A 110 14.49 8.94 0.51
CA ARG A 110 14.64 10.29 -0.05
C ARG A 110 13.32 10.85 -0.56
N GLN A 111 12.48 10.03 -1.20
CA GLN A 111 11.16 10.45 -1.65
C GLN A 111 10.28 10.85 -0.47
N ILE A 112 10.26 10.03 0.59
CA ILE A 112 9.60 10.37 1.86
C ILE A 112 10.13 11.70 2.41
N ALA A 113 11.46 11.91 2.39
CA ALA A 113 12.05 13.17 2.84
C ALA A 113 11.62 14.39 2.01
N GLU A 114 11.47 14.25 0.69
CA GLU A 114 10.97 15.34 -0.17
C GLU A 114 9.50 15.65 0.11
N THR A 115 8.66 14.63 0.32
CA THR A 115 7.26 14.82 0.73
C THR A 115 7.17 15.53 2.09
N LEU A 116 7.97 15.12 3.08
CA LEU A 116 8.01 15.77 4.39
C LEU A 116 8.46 17.23 4.32
N LYS A 117 9.43 17.57 3.45
CA LYS A 117 9.86 18.96 3.23
C LYS A 117 8.75 19.79 2.57
N LYS A 118 8.08 19.22 1.56
CA LYS A 118 6.97 19.88 0.87
C LYS A 118 5.83 20.18 1.85
N ASN A 119 5.45 19.20 2.67
CA ASN A 119 4.41 19.37 3.69
C ASN A 119 4.80 20.44 4.73
N ALA A 120 6.08 20.50 5.13
CA ALA A 120 6.58 21.54 6.03
C ALA A 120 6.53 22.94 5.39
N ASP A 121 6.92 23.06 4.11
CA ASP A 121 6.88 24.31 3.36
C ASP A 121 5.45 24.81 3.14
N GLU A 122 4.50 23.90 2.92
CA GLU A 122 3.08 24.21 2.75
C GLU A 122 2.46 24.69 4.08
N GLN A 123 2.80 24.07 5.21
CA GLN A 123 2.35 24.53 6.52
C GLN A 123 2.93 25.89 6.92
N GLU A 124 4.19 26.17 6.58
CA GLU A 124 4.76 27.51 6.82
C GLU A 124 4.16 28.57 5.90
N LYS A 125 3.89 28.23 4.63
CA LYS A 125 3.16 29.12 3.73
C LYS A 125 1.77 29.41 4.27
N ALA A 126 1.01 28.39 4.68
CA ALA A 126 -0.31 28.55 5.29
C ALA A 126 -0.25 29.44 6.54
N SER A 127 0.77 29.25 7.39
CA SER A 127 0.97 30.04 8.61
C SER A 127 1.46 31.48 8.35
N ALA A 128 2.10 31.75 7.20
CA ALA A 128 2.58 33.07 6.82
C ALA A 128 1.48 33.97 6.23
N VAL A 129 0.37 33.38 5.74
CA VAL A 129 -0.77 34.14 5.18
C VAL A 129 -1.66 34.75 6.28
N ASP A 130 -1.55 34.30 7.53
CA ASP A 130 -2.31 34.83 8.68
C ASP A 130 -1.66 36.06 9.36
N GLY A 131 -0.63 36.64 8.73
CA GLY A 131 0.21 37.68 9.29
C GLY A 131 -0.11 39.12 8.89
N ASP A 132 -1.32 39.49 8.47
CA ASP A 132 -1.72 40.91 8.43
C ASP A 132 -3.24 41.12 8.43
N GLY A 133 -3.72 41.86 9.43
CA GLY A 133 -4.86 42.76 9.29
C GLY A 133 -6.29 42.20 9.31
N GLY A 134 -6.83 42.03 10.51
CA GLY A 134 -8.20 42.49 10.84
C GLY A 134 -9.37 41.66 10.31
N HIS A 135 -10.00 40.92 11.22
CA HIS A 135 -11.31 40.31 11.01
C HIS A 135 -12.38 41.39 10.81
N PRO A 136 -13.13 41.33 9.69
CA PRO A 136 -14.58 41.39 9.83
C PRO A 136 -15.27 40.33 8.96
N GLY A 137 -15.96 39.39 9.60
CA GLY A 137 -17.13 38.70 9.04
C GLY A 137 -16.84 37.76 7.87
N GLY A 138 -17.00 36.46 8.12
CA GLY A 138 -16.88 35.43 7.09
C GLY A 138 -17.68 35.73 5.82
N LYS A 139 -17.05 35.43 4.67
CA LYS A 139 -17.70 34.94 3.45
C LYS A 139 -16.67 34.43 2.42
N SER A 140 -16.84 33.14 2.09
CA SER A 140 -16.73 32.49 0.76
C SER A 140 -15.34 32.23 0.16
N GLY A 141 -14.92 30.97 0.23
CA GLY A 141 -13.83 30.36 -0.55
C GLY A 141 -14.02 28.85 -0.62
N ASP A 142 -13.74 28.13 0.46
CA ASP A 142 -13.93 26.68 0.54
C ASP A 142 -15.01 26.36 1.58
N LYS A 143 -16.08 25.70 1.12
CA LYS A 143 -16.97 24.97 2.02
C LYS A 143 -16.31 23.63 2.33
N PRO A 144 -16.39 23.11 3.56
CA PRO A 144 -16.26 21.67 3.76
C PRO A 144 -17.28 20.97 2.83
N GLY A 145 -16.86 19.99 2.02
CA GLY A 145 -17.82 19.11 1.31
C GLY A 145 -17.71 18.99 -0.23
N ASN A 146 -16.71 19.59 -0.90
CA ASN A 146 -16.49 19.38 -2.34
C ASN A 146 -14.99 19.47 -2.70
N PRO A 147 -14.27 18.34 -2.63
CA PRO A 147 -12.87 18.26 -3.07
C PRO A 147 -12.63 18.79 -4.48
N ASP A 148 -11.45 19.35 -4.77
CA ASP A 148 -11.12 19.69 -6.15
C ASP A 148 -11.01 18.39 -6.98
N PRO A 149 -11.86 18.20 -8.02
CA PRO A 149 -11.80 17.02 -8.88
C PRO A 149 -10.56 17.03 -9.78
N GLY A 150 -9.89 18.18 -9.93
CA GLY A 150 -8.87 18.35 -10.95
C GLY A 150 -9.44 18.28 -12.36
N LYS A 151 -8.55 18.22 -13.35
CA LYS A 151 -8.92 18.31 -14.77
C LYS A 151 -9.49 17.01 -15.35
N ASP A 152 -9.10 15.86 -14.78
CA ASP A 152 -9.37 14.53 -15.38
C ASP A 152 -10.68 13.92 -14.84
N MET A 153 -11.09 14.26 -13.62
CA MET A 153 -12.33 13.73 -13.01
C MET A 153 -13.63 14.37 -13.55
N GLY A 154 -13.54 15.46 -14.32
CA GLY A 154 -14.69 16.14 -14.91
C GLY A 154 -15.50 17.01 -13.93
N PRO A 155 -16.54 17.69 -14.43
CA PRO A 155 -17.40 18.54 -13.60
C PRO A 155 -18.25 17.71 -12.64
N TYR A 156 -18.67 18.32 -11.53
CA TYR A 156 -19.62 17.70 -10.62
C TYR A 156 -21.03 17.56 -11.24
N HIS A 157 -21.64 16.40 -11.08
CA HIS A 157 -23.07 16.15 -11.29
C HIS A 157 -23.76 15.75 -9.98
N LYS A 158 -25.10 15.73 -9.98
CA LYS A 158 -25.90 15.33 -8.81
C LYS A 158 -26.06 13.83 -8.74
N LEU A 159 -25.86 13.28 -7.54
CA LEU A 159 -26.19 11.90 -7.25
C LEU A 159 -27.72 11.66 -7.37
N PRO A 160 -28.13 10.43 -7.72
CA PRO A 160 -29.53 10.03 -7.60
C PRO A 160 -29.97 10.11 -6.13
N LYS A 161 -31.28 10.30 -5.93
CA LYS A 161 -31.84 10.49 -4.59
C LYS A 161 -31.59 9.29 -3.68
N ASP A 162 -31.75 8.09 -4.23
CA ASP A 162 -31.63 6.84 -3.51
C ASP A 162 -30.41 6.07 -4.06
N ILE A 163 -29.42 5.83 -3.22
CA ILE A 163 -28.28 4.95 -3.53
C ILE A 163 -28.48 3.63 -2.78
N PRO A 164 -28.61 2.48 -3.48
CA PRO A 164 -28.80 1.20 -2.83
C PRO A 164 -27.60 0.78 -1.97
N LEU A 165 -27.88 0.20 -0.79
CA LEU A 165 -26.89 -0.43 0.09
C LEU A 165 -27.23 -1.90 0.37
N ASP A 166 -28.03 -2.54 -0.50
CA ASP A 166 -28.30 -3.97 -0.39
C ASP A 166 -27.06 -4.80 -0.77
N ASN A 167 -27.11 -6.12 -0.55
CA ASN A 167 -25.94 -6.97 -0.78
C ASN A 167 -25.48 -7.00 -2.25
N ASN A 168 -26.36 -6.75 -3.21
CA ASN A 168 -25.98 -6.72 -4.63
C ASN A 168 -25.25 -5.41 -4.96
N ALA A 169 -25.67 -4.30 -4.36
CA ALA A 169 -24.99 -3.02 -4.53
C ALA A 169 -23.59 -3.02 -3.87
N LEU A 170 -23.45 -3.70 -2.73
CA LEU A 170 -22.20 -3.82 -1.97
C LEU A 170 -21.29 -4.96 -2.45
N ASP A 171 -21.70 -5.72 -3.47
CA ASP A 171 -20.89 -6.81 -4.02
C ASP A 171 -19.67 -6.25 -4.76
N PRO A 172 -18.44 -6.71 -4.47
CA PRO A 172 -17.23 -6.21 -5.11
C PRO A 172 -17.19 -6.49 -6.62
N THR A 173 -17.99 -7.40 -7.15
CA THR A 173 -18.12 -7.61 -8.60
C THR A 173 -18.94 -6.54 -9.32
N ASN A 174 -19.62 -5.67 -8.56
CA ASN A 174 -20.49 -4.61 -9.07
C ASN A 174 -19.96 -3.19 -8.72
N ILE A 175 -18.65 -3.01 -8.83
CA ILE A 175 -17.99 -1.71 -8.71
C ILE A 175 -17.16 -1.44 -9.95
N ALA A 176 -16.84 -0.18 -10.22
CA ALA A 176 -15.89 0.23 -11.23
C ALA A 176 -15.20 1.53 -10.81
N GLN A 177 -13.88 1.52 -10.78
CA GLN A 177 -13.04 2.70 -10.53
C GLN A 177 -13.21 3.74 -11.65
N GLY A 178 -13.14 5.00 -11.24
CA GLY A 178 -13.15 6.16 -12.14
C GLY A 178 -11.77 6.48 -12.71
N GLN A 179 -11.46 7.77 -12.86
CA GLN A 179 -10.21 8.24 -13.47
C GLN A 179 -9.06 8.52 -12.50
N VAL A 180 -9.29 8.47 -11.19
CA VAL A 180 -8.24 8.70 -10.18
C VAL A 180 -7.52 7.39 -9.83
N GLY A 181 -6.22 7.46 -9.50
CA GLY A 181 -5.39 6.31 -9.13
C GLY A 181 -5.60 5.79 -7.71
N ASP A 182 -6.84 5.73 -7.24
CA ASP A 182 -7.22 5.42 -5.85
C ASP A 182 -7.61 3.94 -5.61
N CYS A 183 -7.15 3.05 -6.50
CA CYS A 183 -7.44 1.62 -6.46
C CYS A 183 -7.26 0.99 -5.07
N TRP A 184 -6.23 1.42 -4.32
CA TRP A 184 -5.93 0.99 -2.97
C TRP A 184 -7.08 1.23 -1.99
N TYR A 185 -7.75 2.38 -2.11
CA TYR A 185 -8.84 2.77 -1.23
C TYR A 185 -10.17 2.14 -1.66
N LEU A 186 -10.45 2.09 -2.96
CA LEU A 186 -11.64 1.44 -3.49
C LEU A 186 -11.63 -0.07 -3.25
N ALA A 187 -10.48 -0.73 -3.44
CA ALA A 187 -10.31 -2.14 -3.12
C ALA A 187 -10.48 -2.39 -1.62
N ALA A 188 -9.94 -1.54 -0.75
CA ALA A 188 -10.14 -1.63 0.69
C ALA A 188 -11.62 -1.52 1.07
N ALA A 189 -12.34 -0.53 0.54
CA ALA A 189 -13.77 -0.35 0.79
C ALA A 189 -14.58 -1.56 0.34
N ALA A 190 -14.31 -2.08 -0.86
CA ALA A 190 -14.98 -3.25 -1.40
C ALA A 190 -14.64 -4.53 -0.63
N ALA A 191 -13.40 -4.70 -0.17
CA ALA A 191 -12.99 -5.82 0.69
C ALA A 191 -13.72 -5.79 2.04
N VAL A 192 -13.88 -4.60 2.64
CA VAL A 192 -14.67 -4.40 3.87
C VAL A 192 -16.14 -4.75 3.61
N ALA A 193 -16.74 -4.23 2.55
CA ALA A 193 -18.12 -4.49 2.16
C ALA A 193 -18.38 -5.99 1.93
N LYS A 194 -17.45 -6.68 1.27
CA LYS A 194 -17.51 -8.13 1.05
C LYS A 194 -17.46 -8.90 2.37
N ASN A 195 -16.54 -8.54 3.26
CA ASN A 195 -16.35 -9.24 4.52
C ASN A 195 -17.51 -9.00 5.50
N ASP A 196 -17.96 -7.75 5.61
CA ASP A 196 -19.09 -7.35 6.46
C ASP A 196 -19.90 -6.21 5.82
N PRO A 197 -20.93 -6.52 5.01
CA PRO A 197 -21.73 -5.49 4.36
C PRO A 197 -22.57 -4.68 5.36
N GLN A 198 -22.75 -5.15 6.61
CA GLN A 198 -23.37 -4.33 7.65
C GLN A 198 -22.44 -3.21 8.10
N TRP A 199 -21.12 -3.39 8.02
CA TRP A 199 -20.17 -2.33 8.34
C TRP A 199 -20.44 -1.07 7.52
N ILE A 200 -20.58 -1.20 6.20
CA ILE A 200 -20.89 -0.08 5.30
C ILE A 200 -22.23 0.56 5.64
N ARG A 201 -23.26 -0.24 5.96
CA ARG A 201 -24.59 0.26 6.32
C ARG A 201 -24.62 1.04 7.62
N ASP A 202 -23.80 0.62 8.59
CA ASP A 202 -23.70 1.26 9.89
C ASP A 202 -22.77 2.49 9.87
N HIS A 203 -21.88 2.58 8.87
CA HIS A 203 -20.86 3.62 8.75
C HIS A 203 -21.11 4.58 7.58
N MET A 204 -22.17 4.40 6.81
CA MET A 204 -22.60 5.36 5.80
C MET A 204 -24.12 5.48 5.76
N TRP A 205 -24.61 6.71 5.83
CA TRP A 205 -26.05 6.98 5.76
C TRP A 205 -26.35 8.32 5.09
N GLN A 206 -27.54 8.39 4.48
CA GLN A 206 -28.05 9.64 3.93
C GLN A 206 -28.75 10.45 5.03
N ASN A 207 -28.46 11.74 5.08
CA ASN A 207 -29.08 12.69 5.98
C ASN A 207 -30.43 13.19 5.40
N PRO A 208 -31.34 13.73 6.23
CA PRO A 208 -32.65 14.21 5.77
C PRO A 208 -32.62 15.32 4.71
N ASP A 209 -31.52 16.08 4.62
CA ASP A 209 -31.30 17.13 3.62
C ASP A 209 -30.74 16.61 2.28
N GLY A 210 -30.49 15.30 2.19
CA GLY A 210 -29.96 14.63 1.00
C GLY A 210 -28.44 14.51 0.96
N THR A 211 -27.70 15.16 1.87
CA THR A 211 -26.26 14.92 2.04
C THR A 211 -26.01 13.51 2.59
N TRP A 212 -24.78 13.03 2.50
CA TRP A 212 -24.36 11.76 3.09
C TRP A 212 -23.38 12.00 4.23
N THR A 213 -23.36 11.09 5.20
CA THR A 213 -22.29 11.02 6.19
C THR A 213 -21.57 9.68 6.03
N VAL A 214 -20.24 9.73 5.93
CA VAL A 214 -19.37 8.55 6.00
C VAL A 214 -18.55 8.63 7.28
N LYS A 215 -18.63 7.60 8.11
CA LYS A 215 -17.84 7.45 9.33
C LYS A 215 -16.55 6.71 8.98
N MET A 216 -15.44 7.41 9.10
CA MET A 216 -14.07 6.92 8.90
C MET A 216 -13.30 7.00 10.21
N TYR A 217 -12.01 6.67 10.21
CA TYR A 217 -11.21 6.60 11.42
C TYR A 217 -9.80 7.15 11.20
N GLN A 218 -9.38 8.03 12.10
CA GLN A 218 -8.02 8.56 12.16
C GLN A 218 -7.39 8.15 13.47
N ASP A 219 -6.26 7.42 13.42
CA ASP A 219 -5.59 6.87 14.61
C ASP A 219 -6.53 6.03 15.51
N GLY A 220 -7.48 5.31 14.88
CA GLY A 220 -8.50 4.51 15.57
C GLY A 220 -9.69 5.30 16.13
N GLU A 221 -9.67 6.63 16.08
CA GLU A 221 -10.75 7.49 16.54
C GLU A 221 -11.71 7.83 15.39
N PRO A 222 -13.04 7.78 15.61
CA PRO A 222 -14.00 8.01 14.54
C PRO A 222 -14.04 9.47 14.11
N VAL A 223 -14.00 9.69 12.80
CA VAL A 223 -14.25 10.98 12.15
C VAL A 223 -15.46 10.85 11.22
N TYR A 224 -16.19 11.96 11.03
CA TYR A 224 -17.45 11.98 10.29
C TYR A 224 -17.33 12.94 9.12
N ILE A 225 -17.32 12.40 7.91
CA ILE A 225 -17.17 13.15 6.68
C ILE A 225 -18.55 13.44 6.10
N GLN A 226 -18.85 14.73 5.90
CA GLN A 226 -20.11 15.16 5.30
C GLN A 226 -19.93 15.33 3.80
N VAL A 227 -20.60 14.48 3.03
CA VAL A 227 -20.49 14.43 1.59
C VAL A 227 -21.71 15.11 0.96
N GLU A 228 -21.49 16.21 0.24
CA GLU A 228 -22.54 16.82 -0.57
C GLU A 228 -23.02 15.84 -1.65
N PRO A 229 -24.32 15.84 -2.05
CA PRO A 229 -24.91 14.85 -2.96
C PRO A 229 -24.54 15.12 -4.44
N THR A 230 -23.27 15.39 -4.68
CA THR A 230 -22.66 15.59 -5.98
C THR A 230 -21.31 14.91 -6.02
N VAL A 231 -20.99 14.28 -7.15
CA VAL A 231 -19.69 13.65 -7.42
C VAL A 231 -19.19 14.11 -8.80
N PRO A 232 -17.87 14.03 -9.07
CA PRO A 232 -17.34 14.30 -10.41
C PRO A 232 -17.86 13.30 -11.45
N GLU A 233 -17.95 13.72 -12.71
CA GLU A 233 -18.44 12.90 -13.84
C GLU A 233 -17.70 11.56 -13.98
N ASN A 234 -16.39 11.54 -13.70
CA ASN A 234 -15.54 10.35 -13.84
C ASN A 234 -15.16 9.74 -12.46
N ALA A 235 -16.04 9.87 -11.48
CA ALA A 235 -15.95 9.20 -10.18
C ALA A 235 -16.10 7.67 -10.30
N ALA A 236 -15.81 6.95 -9.21
CA ALA A 236 -16.16 5.54 -9.08
C ALA A 236 -17.67 5.30 -9.26
N THR A 237 -18.05 4.16 -9.83
CA THR A 237 -19.42 3.77 -10.19
C THR A 237 -19.71 2.29 -9.87
N ASP A 238 -20.91 1.81 -10.19
CA ASP A 238 -21.20 0.38 -10.28
C ASP A 238 -20.62 -0.25 -11.56
N GLY A 239 -20.74 -1.58 -11.69
CA GLY A 239 -20.23 -2.31 -12.86
C GLY A 239 -20.94 -1.97 -14.19
N GLN A 240 -21.98 -1.13 -14.16
CA GLN A 240 -22.70 -0.63 -15.33
C GLN A 240 -22.50 0.87 -15.57
N GLY A 241 -21.67 1.54 -14.78
CA GLY A 241 -21.35 2.95 -14.92
C GLY A 241 -22.36 3.91 -14.27
N ASN A 242 -23.21 3.45 -13.35
CA ASN A 242 -24.08 4.34 -12.57
C ASN A 242 -23.44 4.70 -11.23
N ASP A 243 -23.72 5.92 -10.74
CA ASP A 243 -23.32 6.31 -9.39
C ASP A 243 -23.82 5.31 -8.34
N ASN A 244 -22.96 4.93 -7.40
CA ASN A 244 -23.26 3.98 -6.35
C ASN A 244 -22.69 4.43 -4.99
N TRP A 245 -22.70 3.52 -4.02
CA TRP A 245 -22.16 3.78 -2.68
C TRP A 245 -20.66 4.12 -2.69
N LEU A 246 -19.93 3.61 -3.68
CA LEU A 246 -18.50 3.81 -3.83
C LEU A 246 -18.18 5.21 -4.35
N SER A 247 -19.05 5.82 -5.17
CA SER A 247 -18.95 7.24 -5.55
C SER A 247 -18.96 8.17 -4.33
N ILE A 248 -19.73 7.82 -3.29
CA ILE A 248 -19.80 8.56 -2.03
C ILE A 248 -18.54 8.32 -1.20
N TYR A 249 -18.10 7.06 -1.10
CA TYR A 249 -16.88 6.69 -0.37
C TYR A 249 -15.63 7.33 -0.96
N GLU A 250 -15.48 7.35 -2.28
CA GLU A 250 -14.38 7.98 -3.02
C GLU A 250 -14.28 9.47 -2.67
N LYS A 251 -15.42 10.19 -2.73
CA LYS A 251 -15.47 11.60 -2.33
C LYS A 251 -15.16 11.81 -0.85
N ALA A 252 -15.67 10.95 0.03
CA ALA A 252 -15.32 11.00 1.45
C ALA A 252 -13.82 10.75 1.69
N GLY A 253 -13.22 9.85 0.91
CA GLY A 253 -11.78 9.58 0.91
C GLY A 253 -10.98 10.81 0.50
N ALA A 254 -11.35 11.46 -0.61
CA ALA A 254 -10.73 12.70 -1.06
C ALA A 254 -10.77 13.79 0.03
N GLU A 255 -11.90 13.95 0.73
CA GLU A 255 -12.01 14.87 1.86
C GLU A 255 -11.14 14.45 3.06
N TYR A 256 -11.08 13.15 3.36
CA TYR A 256 -10.36 12.61 4.51
C TYR A 256 -8.83 12.70 4.36
N PHE A 257 -8.29 12.38 3.18
CA PHE A 257 -6.84 12.21 2.99
C PHE A 257 -6.09 13.50 2.66
N GLY A 258 -6.77 14.58 2.32
CA GLY A 258 -6.09 15.85 2.01
C GLY A 258 -6.99 16.98 1.55
N GLY A 259 -8.23 16.67 1.17
CA GLY A 259 -9.22 17.65 0.73
C GLY A 259 -9.40 17.68 -0.79
N ASP A 260 -8.58 17.00 -1.59
CA ASP A 260 -8.68 16.95 -3.05
C ASP A 260 -8.63 15.51 -3.60
N TYR A 261 -9.18 15.27 -4.79
CA TYR A 261 -9.09 13.97 -5.46
C TYR A 261 -7.66 13.56 -5.79
N LYS A 262 -6.74 14.51 -5.99
CA LYS A 262 -5.31 14.20 -6.18
C LYS A 262 -4.65 13.59 -4.95
N ASP A 263 -5.23 13.76 -3.75
CA ASP A 263 -4.63 13.29 -2.50
C ASP A 263 -4.92 11.82 -2.22
N ILE A 264 -5.78 11.20 -3.03
CA ILE A 264 -6.05 9.75 -3.04
C ILE A 264 -5.42 9.05 -4.25
N ASP A 265 -4.70 9.77 -5.12
CA ASP A 265 -3.95 9.21 -6.26
C ASP A 265 -2.66 8.53 -5.77
N GLY A 266 -2.72 7.20 -5.66
CA GLY A 266 -1.67 6.37 -5.09
C GLY A 266 -1.77 6.20 -3.57
N GLY A 267 -1.51 4.97 -3.11
CA GLY A 267 -1.58 4.58 -1.70
C GLY A 267 -1.49 3.08 -1.54
N TYR A 268 -1.72 2.58 -0.33
CA TYR A 268 -1.63 1.15 0.00
C TYR A 268 -2.93 0.65 0.60
N GLY A 269 -3.36 -0.57 0.23
CA GLY A 269 -4.61 -1.15 0.75
C GLY A 269 -4.71 -1.14 2.28
N GLN A 270 -3.59 -1.22 2.98
CA GLN A 270 -3.55 -1.17 4.44
C GLN A 270 -4.10 0.16 5.01
N ASP A 271 -3.75 1.28 4.39
CA ASP A 271 -4.14 2.62 4.83
C ASP A 271 -5.65 2.81 4.58
N GLY A 272 -6.16 2.21 3.50
CA GLY A 272 -7.58 2.24 3.17
C GLY A 272 -8.40 1.41 4.15
N ILE A 273 -7.95 0.19 4.47
CA ILE A 273 -8.63 -0.67 5.46
C ILE A 273 -8.64 0.02 6.83
N GLU A 274 -7.52 0.62 7.25
CA GLU A 274 -7.44 1.32 8.53
C GLU A 274 -8.38 2.54 8.58
N ALA A 275 -8.37 3.38 7.54
CA ALA A 275 -9.24 4.55 7.47
C ALA A 275 -10.74 4.19 7.50
N ILE A 276 -11.13 3.04 6.95
CA ILE A 276 -12.54 2.60 6.89
C ILE A 276 -12.97 1.88 8.16
N THR A 277 -12.07 1.12 8.78
CA THR A 277 -12.42 0.22 9.90
C THR A 277 -12.00 0.73 11.28
N GLY A 278 -10.99 1.60 11.33
CA GLY A 278 -10.32 2.02 12.56
C GLY A 278 -9.64 0.86 13.31
N GLN A 279 -9.53 -0.31 12.69
CA GLN A 279 -8.92 -1.49 13.29
C GLN A 279 -7.45 -1.59 12.89
N PRO A 280 -6.61 -2.22 13.73
CA PRO A 280 -5.27 -2.57 13.34
C PRO A 280 -5.27 -3.41 12.06
N VAL A 281 -4.39 -3.02 11.15
CA VAL A 281 -4.16 -3.70 9.88
C VAL A 281 -2.80 -4.35 9.91
N GLU A 282 -2.74 -5.59 9.42
CA GLU A 282 -1.48 -6.27 9.16
C GLU A 282 -1.17 -6.17 7.67
N SER A 283 0.07 -5.81 7.38
CA SER A 283 0.62 -5.81 6.03
C SER A 283 1.85 -6.68 5.97
N THR A 284 1.87 -7.56 4.98
CA THR A 284 2.96 -8.49 4.73
C THR A 284 3.37 -8.40 3.27
N GLY A 285 4.56 -8.90 2.96
CA GLY A 285 4.91 -9.14 1.56
C GLY A 285 4.12 -10.32 0.97
N GLU A 286 4.67 -10.93 -0.08
CA GLU A 286 4.15 -12.16 -0.68
C GLU A 286 3.79 -13.20 0.40
N SER A 287 2.54 -13.68 0.36
CA SER A 287 2.00 -14.67 1.32
C SER A 287 1.49 -15.91 0.60
N ASN A 288 1.34 -17.02 1.34
CA ASN A 288 0.79 -18.25 0.78
C ASN A 288 -0.74 -18.30 0.95
N PHE A 289 -1.37 -19.22 0.24
CA PHE A 289 -2.82 -19.38 0.23
C PHE A 289 -3.43 -19.81 1.57
N ASP A 290 -2.69 -20.50 2.44
CA ASP A 290 -3.16 -20.85 3.77
C ASP A 290 -3.25 -19.61 4.67
N ASP A 291 -2.25 -18.73 4.62
CA ASP A 291 -2.25 -17.46 5.35
C ASP A 291 -3.37 -16.53 4.86
N ILE A 292 -3.50 -16.36 3.54
CA ILE A 292 -4.57 -15.55 2.94
C ILE A 292 -5.96 -16.11 3.31
N SER A 293 -6.13 -17.44 3.27
CA SER A 293 -7.38 -18.08 3.67
C SER A 293 -7.72 -17.84 5.14
N GLU A 294 -6.72 -17.75 6.01
CA GLU A 294 -6.93 -17.45 7.43
C GLU A 294 -7.27 -15.97 7.65
N ARG A 295 -6.60 -15.06 6.94
CA ARG A 295 -6.91 -13.62 6.96
C ARG A 295 -8.34 -13.34 6.51
N LEU A 296 -8.80 -14.00 5.44
CA LEU A 296 -10.17 -13.87 4.93
C LEU A 296 -11.25 -14.32 5.92
N LYS A 297 -10.94 -15.19 6.88
CA LYS A 297 -11.88 -15.55 7.96
C LYS A 297 -11.97 -14.48 9.02
N ASN A 298 -10.89 -13.71 9.18
CA ASN A 298 -10.70 -12.76 10.25
C ASN A 298 -11.05 -11.34 9.82
N GLY A 299 -11.04 -11.00 8.54
CA GLY A 299 -11.38 -9.65 8.07
C GLY A 299 -11.16 -9.43 6.58
N PRO A 300 -11.26 -8.16 6.13
CA PRO A 300 -11.03 -7.80 4.73
C PRO A 300 -9.58 -8.06 4.33
N VAL A 301 -9.37 -8.47 3.08
CA VAL A 301 -8.04 -8.73 2.52
C VAL A 301 -7.95 -8.10 1.13
N THR A 302 -6.89 -7.34 0.91
CA THR A 302 -6.47 -6.83 -0.40
C THR A 302 -5.05 -7.30 -0.71
N VAL A 303 -4.70 -7.32 -1.98
CA VAL A 303 -3.37 -7.70 -2.46
C VAL A 303 -2.89 -6.70 -3.50
N GLY A 304 -1.62 -6.28 -3.38
CA GLY A 304 -0.98 -5.35 -4.31
C GLY A 304 -0.10 -6.07 -5.31
N THR A 305 -0.10 -5.59 -6.54
CA THR A 305 0.81 -6.06 -7.60
C THR A 305 2.13 -5.33 -7.55
N GLU A 306 3.17 -6.00 -8.06
CA GLU A 306 4.53 -5.45 -8.08
C GLU A 306 4.55 -4.04 -8.69
N THR A 307 5.11 -3.09 -7.93
CA THR A 307 5.43 -1.77 -8.47
C THR A 307 6.60 -1.89 -9.44
N ASN A 308 6.37 -1.50 -10.69
CA ASN A 308 7.45 -1.33 -11.64
C ASN A 308 8.27 -0.10 -11.17
N PRO A 309 9.52 -0.23 -10.67
CA PRO A 309 10.18 0.87 -9.97
C PRO A 309 10.52 2.05 -10.88
N ASP A 310 10.43 1.89 -12.19
CA ASP A 310 10.78 2.88 -13.17
C ASP A 310 9.97 2.57 -14.44
N GLY A 311 9.46 3.58 -15.15
CA GLY A 311 9.09 3.43 -16.56
C GLY A 311 10.33 3.10 -17.40
N ALA A 312 10.92 1.93 -17.20
CA ALA A 312 12.11 1.45 -17.88
C ALA A 312 11.66 0.70 -19.14
N TRP A 313 11.53 1.47 -20.22
CA TRP A 313 11.16 1.05 -21.58
C TRP A 313 12.00 -0.07 -22.21
N PHE A 314 12.92 -0.70 -21.48
CA PHE A 314 13.78 -1.75 -22.04
C PHE A 314 14.13 -2.74 -20.94
N TRP A 315 13.52 -3.92 -21.03
CA TRP A 315 13.67 -5.13 -20.21
C TRP A 315 12.83 -5.19 -18.93
N GLN A 316 11.87 -6.12 -18.96
CA GLN A 316 11.16 -6.78 -17.85
C GLN A 316 9.72 -6.30 -17.62
N ASP A 317 8.76 -7.13 -18.03
CA ASP A 317 7.39 -7.09 -17.50
C ASP A 317 7.49 -7.45 -16.01
N THR A 318 7.03 -6.59 -15.09
CA THR A 318 7.03 -6.88 -13.62
C THR A 318 5.82 -7.70 -13.19
N VAL A 319 5.03 -8.14 -14.16
CA VAL A 319 3.82 -8.93 -14.00
C VAL A 319 3.91 -9.95 -15.12
N ASP A 320 4.20 -11.21 -14.80
CA ASP A 320 4.40 -12.24 -15.83
C ASP A 320 3.09 -12.56 -16.60
N ASN A 321 1.94 -12.15 -16.06
CA ASN A 321 0.65 -12.22 -16.75
C ASN A 321 0.21 -10.87 -17.31
N ASN A 322 0.25 -10.73 -18.63
CA ASN A 322 -0.16 -9.52 -19.39
C ASN A 322 -1.64 -9.10 -19.23
N HIS A 323 -2.42 -9.78 -18.40
CA HIS A 323 -3.80 -9.41 -18.08
C HIS A 323 -4.00 -8.85 -16.67
N ILE A 324 -3.00 -8.93 -15.80
CA ILE A 324 -2.99 -8.31 -14.47
C ILE A 324 -2.41 -6.88 -14.59
N VAL A 325 -2.92 -5.95 -13.80
CA VAL A 325 -2.50 -4.53 -13.80
C VAL A 325 -1.29 -4.39 -12.85
N PRO A 326 -0.15 -3.83 -13.30
CA PRO A 326 0.99 -3.54 -12.42
C PRO A 326 0.72 -2.31 -11.53
N SER A 327 1.44 -2.19 -10.41
CA SER A 327 1.28 -1.10 -9.44
C SER A 327 -0.18 -0.84 -9.02
N HIS A 328 -0.93 -1.91 -8.76
CA HIS A 328 -2.39 -1.87 -8.58
C HIS A 328 -2.86 -2.74 -7.42
N GLU A 329 -3.91 -2.30 -6.73
CA GLU A 329 -4.51 -3.05 -5.62
C GLU A 329 -5.74 -3.84 -6.08
N TYR A 330 -5.86 -5.08 -5.61
CA TYR A 330 -6.97 -5.98 -5.89
C TYR A 330 -7.69 -6.41 -4.61
N ILE A 331 -8.99 -6.71 -4.73
CA ILE A 331 -9.77 -7.34 -3.67
C ILE A 331 -9.52 -8.85 -3.72
N VAL A 332 -9.28 -9.49 -2.57
CA VAL A 332 -9.31 -10.96 -2.51
C VAL A 332 -10.73 -11.43 -2.25
N ASP A 333 -11.31 -12.15 -3.21
CA ASP A 333 -12.63 -12.73 -3.06
C ASP A 333 -12.57 -14.03 -2.24
N THR A 334 -11.80 -15.01 -2.70
CA THR A 334 -11.73 -16.31 -2.01
C THR A 334 -10.48 -17.07 -2.40
N VAL A 335 -10.16 -18.11 -1.62
CA VAL A 335 -9.18 -19.14 -1.98
C VAL A 335 -9.89 -20.48 -1.90
N GLN A 336 -9.96 -21.21 -3.01
CA GLN A 336 -10.67 -22.48 -3.07
C GLN A 336 -10.02 -23.47 -4.04
N ASP A 337 -10.35 -24.74 -3.87
CA ASP A 337 -9.92 -25.80 -4.78
C ASP A 337 -10.79 -25.81 -6.04
N HIS A 338 -10.14 -25.84 -7.20
CA HIS A 338 -10.76 -26.02 -8.51
C HIS A 338 -10.31 -27.35 -9.11
N VAL A 339 -11.23 -28.06 -9.76
CA VAL A 339 -10.90 -29.29 -10.47
C VAL A 339 -10.62 -28.93 -11.92
N ASN A 340 -9.39 -29.13 -12.37
CA ASN A 340 -9.04 -28.99 -13.77
C ASN A 340 -9.84 -30.04 -14.59
N PRO A 341 -10.72 -29.62 -15.53
CA PRO A 341 -11.63 -30.53 -16.21
C PRO A 341 -10.92 -31.50 -17.16
N ASP A 342 -9.74 -31.12 -17.67
CA ASP A 342 -8.98 -31.92 -18.63
C ASP A 342 -8.14 -33.00 -17.94
N THR A 343 -7.63 -32.70 -16.74
CA THR A 343 -6.73 -33.60 -16.00
C THR A 343 -7.40 -34.29 -14.81
N GLY A 344 -8.55 -33.79 -14.36
CA GLY A 344 -9.25 -34.23 -13.15
C GLY A 344 -8.51 -33.92 -11.85
N LYS A 345 -7.41 -33.17 -11.89
CA LYS A 345 -6.64 -32.82 -10.69
C LYS A 345 -7.26 -31.59 -10.00
N SER A 346 -7.29 -31.65 -8.68
CA SER A 346 -7.63 -30.50 -7.85
C SER A 346 -6.41 -29.59 -7.72
N GLU A 347 -6.62 -28.30 -7.92
CA GLU A 347 -5.62 -27.26 -7.77
C GLU A 347 -6.22 -26.12 -6.95
N ARG A 348 -5.49 -25.64 -5.94
CA ARG A 348 -5.95 -24.54 -5.10
C ARG A 348 -5.67 -23.23 -5.81
N MET A 349 -6.67 -22.36 -5.88
CA MET A 349 -6.62 -21.11 -6.61
C MET A 349 -7.17 -19.96 -5.76
N ILE A 350 -6.65 -18.76 -5.97
CA ILE A 350 -7.17 -17.51 -5.42
C ILE A 350 -8.02 -16.80 -6.48
N HIS A 351 -9.14 -16.23 -6.06
CA HIS A 351 -9.94 -15.31 -6.87
C HIS A 351 -9.66 -13.88 -6.41
N VAL A 352 -9.19 -13.05 -7.35
CA VAL A 352 -8.94 -11.63 -7.13
C VAL A 352 -9.83 -10.80 -8.03
N ILE A 353 -10.39 -9.70 -7.51
CA ILE A 353 -11.27 -8.79 -8.24
C ILE A 353 -10.52 -7.47 -8.46
N ASN A 354 -10.54 -6.99 -9.69
CA ASN A 354 -9.96 -5.72 -10.10
C ASN A 354 -10.95 -4.58 -9.79
N PRO A 355 -10.60 -3.55 -9.01
CA PRO A 355 -11.49 -2.42 -8.74
C PRO A 355 -11.85 -1.61 -9.99
N TRP A 356 -11.15 -1.76 -11.12
CA TRP A 356 -11.58 -1.19 -12.42
C TRP A 356 -12.94 -1.72 -12.90
N GLY A 357 -13.39 -2.83 -12.33
CA GLY A 357 -14.72 -3.38 -12.51
C GLY A 357 -14.79 -4.58 -13.43
N PRO A 358 -15.99 -5.14 -13.64
CA PRO A 358 -16.18 -6.47 -14.22
C PRO A 358 -15.69 -6.59 -15.66
N ASN A 359 -15.61 -5.47 -16.39
CA ASN A 359 -15.11 -5.44 -17.76
C ASN A 359 -13.59 -5.26 -17.84
N GLY A 360 -12.92 -5.04 -16.71
CA GLY A 360 -11.52 -4.63 -16.67
C GLY A 360 -11.28 -3.33 -17.43
N GLY A 361 -10.09 -3.20 -18.03
CA GLY A 361 -9.71 -1.98 -18.74
C GLY A 361 -8.50 -2.19 -19.64
N ASN A 362 -8.00 -1.10 -20.23
CA ASN A 362 -6.78 -1.12 -21.02
C ASN A 362 -5.75 -0.17 -20.42
N LEU A 363 -4.49 -0.58 -20.37
CA LEU A 363 -3.39 0.37 -20.12
C LEU A 363 -3.13 1.18 -21.39
N GLU A 364 -3.02 2.51 -21.26
CA GLU A 364 -2.61 3.38 -22.35
C GLU A 364 -1.10 3.21 -22.63
N GLY A 365 -0.75 3.05 -23.91
CA GLY A 365 0.63 2.79 -24.34
C GLY A 365 1.00 1.30 -24.30
N ASP A 366 1.65 0.83 -25.37
CA ASP A 366 2.18 -0.52 -25.55
C ASP A 366 1.16 -1.66 -25.65
N ALA A 367 0.44 -1.74 -26.78
CA ALA A 367 0.02 -3.05 -27.28
C ALA A 367 1.27 -3.84 -27.65
N PRO A 368 1.59 -4.97 -26.99
CA PRO A 368 2.69 -5.80 -27.45
C PRO A 368 2.36 -6.34 -28.86
N PRO A 369 3.38 -6.64 -29.69
CA PRO A 369 3.17 -7.06 -31.10
C PRO A 369 2.26 -8.29 -31.29
N SER A 370 1.96 -9.02 -30.21
CA SER A 370 1.19 -10.27 -30.21
C SER A 370 0.08 -10.33 -29.15
N GLY A 371 -0.36 -9.21 -28.56
CA GLY A 371 -1.34 -9.24 -27.45
C GLY A 371 -2.34 -8.09 -27.46
N THR A 372 -3.35 -8.21 -26.58
CA THR A 372 -4.30 -7.14 -26.27
C THR A 372 -3.82 -6.41 -25.02
N ASN A 373 -4.04 -5.09 -24.93
CA ASN A 373 -3.83 -4.32 -23.69
C ASN A 373 -4.90 -4.55 -22.63
N GLN A 374 -5.78 -5.51 -22.88
CA GLN A 374 -6.94 -5.79 -22.07
C GLN A 374 -6.52 -6.47 -20.78
N ARG A 375 -6.82 -5.79 -19.69
CA ARG A 375 -6.70 -6.26 -18.32
C ARG A 375 -8.03 -6.85 -17.88
N TRP A 376 -7.98 -7.89 -17.05
CA TRP A 376 -9.19 -8.57 -16.59
C TRP A 376 -9.88 -7.80 -15.46
N GLY A 377 -11.20 -7.98 -15.36
CA GLY A 377 -12.02 -7.48 -14.25
C GLY A 377 -11.92 -8.36 -13.00
N ASP A 378 -11.60 -9.64 -13.17
CA ASP A 378 -11.27 -10.58 -12.12
C ASP A 378 -10.33 -11.68 -12.64
N ALA A 379 -9.76 -12.48 -11.74
CA ALA A 379 -8.89 -13.58 -12.13
C ALA A 379 -8.91 -14.70 -11.09
N TRP A 380 -8.95 -15.95 -11.59
CA TRP A 380 -8.56 -17.13 -10.83
C TRP A 380 -7.10 -17.45 -11.11
N LEU A 381 -6.27 -17.47 -10.07
CA LEU A 381 -4.83 -17.68 -10.18
C LEU A 381 -4.37 -18.87 -9.34
N THR A 382 -3.46 -19.67 -9.87
CA THR A 382 -2.72 -20.65 -9.07
C THR A 382 -1.77 -19.94 -8.11
N GLU A 383 -1.20 -20.65 -7.14
CA GLU A 383 -0.26 -20.02 -6.18
C GLU A 383 1.00 -19.49 -6.88
N ASP A 384 1.54 -20.21 -7.85
CA ASP A 384 2.68 -19.76 -8.64
C ASP A 384 2.33 -18.48 -9.43
N GLN A 385 1.18 -18.47 -10.11
CA GLN A 385 0.71 -17.29 -10.83
C GLN A 385 0.46 -16.10 -9.89
N TYR A 386 -0.09 -16.33 -8.71
CA TYR A 386 -0.28 -15.26 -7.74
C TYR A 386 1.07 -14.66 -7.33
N LYS A 387 2.05 -15.50 -6.98
CA LYS A 387 3.38 -15.04 -6.54
C LYS A 387 4.19 -14.35 -7.64
N GLU A 388 3.97 -14.71 -8.90
CA GLU A 388 4.59 -14.03 -10.05
C GLU A 388 4.04 -12.62 -10.30
N ASN A 389 2.92 -12.23 -9.70
CA ASN A 389 2.23 -10.98 -10.01
C ASN A 389 1.94 -10.08 -8.79
N PHE A 390 1.94 -10.64 -7.57
CA PHE A 390 1.55 -9.95 -6.33
C PHE A 390 2.66 -10.02 -5.28
N ASP A 391 3.00 -8.88 -4.69
CA ASP A 391 4.13 -8.76 -3.75
C ASP A 391 3.73 -8.33 -2.34
N SER A 392 2.45 -8.01 -2.13
CA SER A 392 1.94 -7.47 -0.89
C SER A 392 0.54 -7.96 -0.56
N VAL A 393 0.27 -8.09 0.73
CA VAL A 393 -1.04 -8.44 1.30
C VAL A 393 -1.34 -7.48 2.42
N ALA A 394 -2.49 -6.82 2.36
CA ALA A 394 -3.03 -6.05 3.47
C ALA A 394 -4.29 -6.74 4.01
N SER A 395 -4.41 -6.82 5.34
CA SER A 395 -5.57 -7.44 5.97
C SER A 395 -5.95 -6.78 7.29
N GLY A 396 -7.24 -6.47 7.42
CA GLY A 396 -7.79 -5.92 8.64
C GLY A 396 -8.26 -7.01 9.60
N THR A 397 -8.44 -6.65 10.86
CA THR A 397 -9.19 -7.48 11.81
C THR A 397 -10.66 -7.08 11.76
N ALA A 398 -11.58 -8.02 11.58
CA ALA A 398 -13.00 -7.75 11.67
C ALA A 398 -13.32 -7.23 13.08
N PRO A 399 -14.15 -6.19 13.20
CA PRO A 399 -14.60 -5.71 14.49
C PRO A 399 -15.33 -6.85 15.23
N LYS A 400 -15.00 -7.05 16.50
CA LYS A 400 -15.73 -8.01 17.34
C LYS A 400 -17.18 -7.54 17.46
N LYS A 401 -18.10 -8.36 16.95
CA LYS A 401 -19.55 -8.16 17.02
C LYS A 401 -20.06 -7.97 18.46
#